data_AF-W9YT88-F1
#
_entry.id   AF-W9YT88-F1
#
_cell.length_a   1.000
_cell.length_b   1.000
_cell.length_c   1.000
_cell.angle_alpha   90.00
_cell.angle_beta   90.00
_cell.angle_gamma   90.00
#
_symmetry.space_group_name_H-M   'P 1'
#
loop_
_entity.id
_entity.type
_entity.pdbx_description
1 polymer ?
#
loop_
_entity_poly.entity_id
_entity_poly.type
_entity_poly.pdbx_seq_one_letter_code
_entity_poly.pdbx_strand_id
1 'polypeptide(L)'
;MHLRVLAVSAVLAGISSAQSLAGLPSCATTCVTDSLPASCNLDPSCICASDSFINGIACCVFNACDTSDQQAALTYAHGICDPVGASSRLVRS
;
A
#
# COMPACT_ATOMS: atom_id res chain seq x y z
N MET A 1 31.64 7.90 39.08
CA MET A 1 31.06 9.25 39.17
C MET A 1 30.96 9.80 37.75
N HIS A 2 29.72 9.84 37.22
CA HIS A 2 29.23 10.68 36.09
C HIS A 2 29.77 10.32 34.67
N LEU A 3 29.00 10.20 33.59
CA LEU A 3 27.57 10.38 33.32
C LEU A 3 27.25 9.78 31.92
N ARG A 4 26.33 8.80 31.87
CA ARG A 4 25.36 8.48 30.79
C ARG A 4 25.81 8.69 29.33
N VAL A 5 26.29 7.63 28.67
CA VAL A 5 26.24 7.51 27.20
C VAL A 5 24.79 7.17 26.83
N LEU A 6 23.98 8.21 26.59
CA LEU A 6 22.68 8.10 25.96
C LEU A 6 22.77 8.76 24.58
N ALA A 7 23.02 7.95 23.56
CA ALA A 7 22.74 8.32 22.18
C ALA A 7 22.36 7.04 21.43
N VAL A 8 21.20 6.48 21.78
CA VAL A 8 20.46 5.60 20.86
C VAL A 8 19.95 6.52 19.76
N SER A 9 20.77 6.71 18.72
CA SER A 9 20.35 7.36 17.48
C SER A 9 19.36 6.41 16.83
N ALA A 10 18.07 6.64 17.09
CA ALA A 10 16.98 5.95 16.41
C ALA A 10 17.21 6.12 14.90
N VAL A 11 17.53 5.00 14.23
CA VAL A 11 17.52 4.96 12.78
C VAL A 11 16.07 5.21 12.37
N LEU A 12 15.78 6.41 11.89
CA LEU A 12 14.52 6.67 11.23
C LEU A 12 14.59 5.89 9.92
N ALA A 13 14.09 4.66 9.95
CA ALA A 13 13.84 3.86 8.77
C ALA A 13 12.89 4.68 7.89
N GLY A 14 13.45 5.39 6.91
CA GLY A 14 12.70 5.98 5.81
C GLY A 14 12.08 4.82 5.06
N ILE A 15 10.82 4.54 5.38
CA ILE A 15 10.02 3.51 4.74
C ILE A 15 9.95 3.93 3.27
N SER A 16 10.65 3.20 2.40
CA SER A 16 10.68 3.53 0.99
C SER A 16 9.35 3.06 0.40
N SER A 17 8.41 3.98 0.23
CA SER A 17 7.09 3.71 -0.34
C SER A 17 7.14 3.10 -1.76
N ALA A 18 8.31 3.05 -2.39
CA ALA A 18 8.57 2.37 -3.66
C ALA A 18 8.69 0.83 -3.56
N GLN A 19 8.95 0.29 -2.37
CA GLN A 19 8.99 -1.17 -2.15
C GLN A 19 7.60 -1.79 -2.13
N SER A 20 6.57 -0.96 -2.01
CA SER A 20 5.19 -1.41 -1.96
C SER A 20 4.84 -2.12 -3.27
N LEU A 21 5.04 -1.50 -4.44
CA LEU A 21 4.73 -2.18 -5.72
C LEU A 21 5.71 -3.32 -6.11
N ALA A 22 6.77 -3.56 -5.33
CA ALA A 22 7.76 -4.60 -5.61
C ALA A 22 7.19 -6.00 -5.27
N GLY A 23 6.51 -6.61 -6.24
CA GLY A 23 5.83 -7.90 -6.09
C GLY A 23 4.46 -7.96 -6.75
N LEU A 24 3.99 -6.81 -7.26
CA LEU A 24 2.72 -6.73 -7.95
C LEU A 24 2.86 -7.16 -9.43
N PRO A 25 1.93 -7.97 -9.96
CA PRO A 25 1.88 -8.25 -11.39
C PRO A 25 1.65 -6.96 -12.17
N SER A 26 2.19 -6.87 -13.39
CA SER A 26 2.14 -5.68 -14.25
C SER A 26 0.72 -5.13 -14.46
N CYS A 27 -0.28 -6.01 -14.47
CA CYS A 27 -1.68 -5.60 -14.53
C CYS A 27 -2.10 -4.78 -13.31
N ALA A 28 -1.84 -5.29 -12.11
CA ALA A 28 -2.17 -4.61 -10.87
C ALA A 28 -1.31 -3.34 -10.66
N THR A 29 -0.05 -3.33 -11.11
CA THR A 29 0.79 -2.11 -11.11
C THR A 29 0.15 -1.00 -11.95
N THR A 30 -0.37 -1.35 -13.13
CA THR A 30 -1.05 -0.40 -14.03
C THR A 30 -2.32 0.15 -13.37
N CYS A 31 -3.14 -0.71 -12.77
CA CYS A 31 -4.34 -0.31 -12.05
C CYS A 31 -4.04 0.62 -10.86
N VAL A 32 -2.99 0.32 -10.10
CA VAL A 32 -2.55 1.16 -9.00
C VAL A 32 -2.15 2.53 -9.50
N THR A 33 -1.32 2.62 -10.55
CA THR A 33 -0.88 3.91 -11.10
C THR A 33 -2.00 4.73 -11.71
N ASP A 34 -3.02 4.09 -12.29
CA ASP A 34 -4.17 4.77 -12.90
C ASP A 34 -5.14 5.30 -11.83
N SER A 35 -5.39 4.51 -10.79
CA SER A 35 -6.29 4.88 -9.70
C SER A 35 -5.63 5.75 -8.61
N LEU A 36 -4.29 5.83 -8.58
CA LEU A 36 -3.52 6.53 -7.54
C LEU A 36 -3.80 8.03 -7.54
N PRO A 37 -4.36 8.60 -6.47
CA PRO A 37 -4.43 10.03 -6.34
C PRO A 37 -3.03 10.62 -6.16
N ALA A 38 -2.65 11.56 -7.03
CA ALA A 38 -1.36 12.24 -6.98
C ALA A 38 -1.09 12.93 -5.62
N SER A 39 -2.14 13.30 -4.90
CA SER A 39 -2.07 13.90 -3.56
C SER A 39 -1.56 12.94 -2.47
N CYS A 40 -1.65 11.62 -2.67
CA CYS A 40 -1.22 10.65 -1.67
C CYS A 40 0.28 10.32 -1.74
N ASN A 41 1.00 10.66 -2.82
CA ASN A 41 2.45 10.42 -2.95
C ASN A 41 2.91 9.02 -2.50
N LEU A 42 2.19 7.97 -2.92
CA LEU A 42 2.46 6.58 -2.53
C LEU A 42 2.36 6.27 -1.02
N ASP A 43 1.72 7.15 -0.23
CA ASP A 43 1.52 6.94 1.19
C ASP A 43 0.44 5.87 1.44
N PRO A 44 0.77 4.73 2.08
CA PRO A 44 -0.17 3.64 2.27
C PRO A 44 -1.36 4.05 3.13
N SER A 45 -1.21 4.95 4.09
CA SER A 45 -2.35 5.42 4.91
C SER A 45 -3.32 6.25 4.08
N CYS A 46 -2.82 7.15 3.24
CA CYS A 46 -3.64 7.99 2.37
C CYS A 46 -4.35 7.18 1.27
N ILE A 47 -3.63 6.22 0.69
CA ILE A 47 -4.14 5.30 -0.33
C ILE A 47 -5.26 4.43 0.24
N CYS A 48 -5.01 3.78 1.38
CA CYS A 48 -5.99 2.91 2.03
C CYS A 48 -7.12 3.67 2.74
N ALA A 49 -6.98 4.99 2.91
CA ALA A 49 -8.05 5.86 3.39
C ALA A 49 -8.98 6.33 2.27
N SER A 50 -8.58 6.21 1.01
CA SER A 50 -9.36 6.68 -0.13
C SER A 50 -10.25 5.57 -0.69
N ASP A 51 -11.54 5.57 -0.34
CA ASP A 51 -12.51 4.61 -0.90
C ASP A 51 -12.53 4.62 -2.43
N SER A 52 -12.40 5.79 -3.06
CA SER A 52 -12.33 5.92 -4.53
C SER A 52 -11.13 5.19 -5.13
N PHE A 53 -10.01 5.16 -4.42
CA PHE A 53 -8.81 4.42 -4.85
C PHE A 53 -9.05 2.93 -4.73
N ILE A 54 -9.57 2.47 -3.59
CA ILE A 54 -9.81 1.04 -3.33
C ILE A 54 -10.81 0.48 -4.35
N ASN A 55 -11.89 1.20 -4.60
CA ASN A 55 -12.92 0.80 -5.55
C ASN A 55 -12.42 0.91 -7.01
N GLY A 56 -11.61 1.93 -7.32
CA GLY A 56 -10.97 2.08 -8.64
C GLY A 56 -10.00 0.94 -8.96
N ILE A 57 -9.15 0.56 -8.00
CA ILE A 57 -8.27 -0.59 -8.12
C ILE A 57 -9.07 -1.88 -8.26
N ALA A 58 -10.09 -2.09 -7.43
CA ALA A 58 -10.87 -3.33 -7.46
C ALA A 58 -11.57 -3.48 -8.81
N CYS A 59 -12.20 -2.42 -9.32
CA CYS A 59 -12.80 -2.40 -10.65
C CYS A 59 -11.79 -2.62 -11.77
N CYS A 60 -10.61 -1.99 -11.68
CA CYS A 60 -9.58 -2.15 -12.70
C CYS A 60 -9.02 -3.57 -12.71
N VAL A 61 -8.67 -4.10 -11.54
CA VAL A 61 -8.09 -5.44 -11.38
C VAL A 61 -9.10 -6.53 -11.75
N PHE A 62 -10.38 -6.33 -11.46
CA PHE A 62 -11.45 -7.23 -11.87
C PHE A 62 -11.67 -7.28 -13.39
N ASN A 63 -11.53 -6.14 -14.09
CA ASN A 63 -11.73 -6.07 -15.54
C ASN A 63 -10.47 -6.41 -16.35
N ALA A 64 -9.29 -6.07 -15.84
CA ALA A 64 -8.04 -6.14 -16.59
C ALA A 64 -7.18 -7.36 -16.22
N CYS A 65 -7.34 -7.93 -15.01
CA CYS A 65 -6.45 -8.98 -14.51
C CYS A 65 -7.17 -10.30 -14.27
N ASP A 66 -6.44 -11.41 -14.45
CA ASP A 66 -6.91 -12.76 -14.14
C ASP A 66 -7.05 -12.98 -12.63
N THR A 67 -7.82 -14.00 -12.23
CA THR A 67 -8.12 -14.30 -10.82
C THR A 67 -6.87 -14.47 -9.94
N SER A 68 -5.77 -15.00 -10.50
CA SER A 68 -4.48 -15.11 -9.79
C SER A 68 -3.88 -13.74 -9.47
N ASP A 69 -3.96 -12.81 -10.40
CA ASP A 69 -3.45 -11.44 -10.24
C ASP A 69 -4.34 -10.63 -9.29
N GLN A 70 -5.65 -10.88 -9.32
CA GLN A 70 -6.59 -10.32 -8.35
C GLN A 70 -6.23 -10.73 -6.92
N GLN A 71 -5.91 -12.02 -6.70
CA GLN A 71 -5.49 -12.53 -5.40
C GLN A 71 -4.14 -11.93 -4.95
N ALA A 72 -3.19 -11.78 -5.87
CA ALA A 72 -1.90 -11.14 -5.59
C ALA A 72 -2.08 -9.66 -5.22
N ALA A 73 -2.94 -8.94 -5.94
CA ALA A 73 -3.27 -7.54 -5.66
C ALA A 73 -3.93 -7.37 -4.29
N LEU A 74 -4.87 -8.24 -3.92
CA LEU A 74 -5.48 -8.26 -2.60
C LEU A 74 -4.45 -8.54 -1.50
N THR A 75 -3.61 -9.55 -1.67
CA THR A 75 -2.55 -9.91 -0.71
C THR A 75 -1.60 -8.74 -0.48
N TYR A 76 -1.23 -8.06 -1.56
CA TYR A 76 -0.42 -6.85 -1.49
C TYR A 76 -1.14 -5.70 -0.78
N ALA A 77 -2.40 -5.43 -1.13
CA ALA A 77 -3.19 -4.39 -0.50
C ALA A 77 -3.32 -4.63 1.02
N HIS A 78 -3.54 -5.88 1.44
CA HIS A 78 -3.47 -6.25 2.85
C HIS A 78 -2.10 -5.96 3.45
N GLY A 79 -1.00 -6.33 2.78
CA GLY A 79 0.36 -6.05 3.25
C GLY A 79 0.65 -4.58 3.54
N ILE A 80 0.05 -3.64 2.79
CA ILE A 80 0.24 -2.19 3.00
C ILE A 80 -0.86 -1.55 3.86
N CYS A 81 -2.08 -2.07 3.84
CA CYS A 81 -3.24 -1.48 4.53
C CYS A 81 -3.46 -2.05 5.95
N ASP A 82 -3.11 -3.30 6.22
CA ASP A 82 -3.17 -3.89 7.57
C ASP A 82 -2.29 -3.15 8.60
N PRO A 83 -1.00 -2.86 8.34
CA PRO A 83 -0.15 -2.20 9.32
C PRO A 83 -0.60 -0.77 9.65
N VAL A 84 -1.38 -0.14 8.77
CA VAL A 84 -1.95 1.20 8.98
C VAL A 84 -3.41 1.15 9.48
N GLY A 85 -3.95 -0.04 9.77
CA GLY A 85 -5.31 -0.24 10.30
C GLY A 85 -6.44 0.03 9.31
N ALA A 86 -6.12 0.13 8.02
CA ALA A 86 -7.08 0.42 6.95
C ALA A 86 -7.54 -0.84 6.19
N SER A 87 -7.07 -2.03 6.57
CA SER A 87 -7.44 -3.32 5.97
C SER A 87 -8.93 -3.64 6.07
N SER A 88 -9.64 -3.07 7.04
CA SER A 88 -11.10 -3.20 7.17
C SER A 88 -11.88 -2.61 5.99
N ARG A 89 -11.28 -1.75 5.16
CA ARG A 89 -11.89 -1.24 3.93
C ARG A 89 -11.72 -2.16 2.72
N LEU A 90 -10.67 -2.98 2.71
CA LEU A 90 -10.40 -3.92 1.62
C LEU A 90 -11.42 -5.06 1.56
N VAL A 91 -11.90 -5.53 2.73
CA VAL A 91 -12.89 -6.63 2.80
C VAL A 91 -14.30 -6.23 2.37
N ARG A 92 -14.56 -4.92 2.24
CA ARG A 92 -15.87 -4.36 1.88
C ARG A 92 -15.99 -4.04 0.38
N SER A 93 -14.89 -4.14 -0.37
CA SER A 93 -14.78 -3.75 -1.78
C SER A 93 -15.01 -4.93 -2.71
#